data_AF-A0A447UG10-F1
#
_entry.id   AF-A0A447UG10-F1
#
_cell.length_a   1.000
_cell.length_b   1.000
_cell.length_c   1.000
_cell.angle_alpha   90.00
_cell.angle_beta   90.00
_cell.angle_gamma   90.00
#
_symmetry.space_group_name_H-M   'P 1'
#
loop_
_entity.id
_entity.type
_entity.pdbx_description
1 polymer ?
#
loop_
_entity_poly.entity_id
_entity_poly.type
_entity_poly.pdbx_seq_one_letter_code
_entity_poly.pdbx_strand_id
1 'polypeptide(L)'
;MARLLISPTIRKVYARFFWQQTGQDRYRLLLTNPLGSTELELNAQPGNVQLVDNKGQRYTADDAEEMIGKLTGMPIPLNSLRQWILGLPGDATDYTLDDQYRLSEVNYRQDGKNWKVVYSGYDSKTQPAMPANMELSDGSQRIKLKMDNWIVK
;
A
#
# COMPACT_ATOMS: atom_id res chain seq x y z
N MET A 1 -1.26 6.84 11.53
CA MET A 1 -1.47 5.38 11.55
C MET A 1 -2.85 5.12 10.99
N ALA A 2 -3.06 4.10 10.17
CA ALA A 2 -4.24 3.84 9.35
C ALA A 2 -4.70 2.38 9.52
N ARG A 3 -5.82 1.97 8.90
CA ARG A 3 -6.38 0.60 9.00
C ARG A 3 -6.21 -0.15 7.69
N LEU A 4 -5.81 -1.42 7.81
CA LEU A 4 -5.60 -2.36 6.72
C LEU A 4 -6.48 -3.60 6.94
N LEU A 5 -7.22 -3.99 5.91
CA LEU A 5 -7.87 -5.29 5.83
C LEU A 5 -7.42 -5.99 4.57
N ILE A 6 -6.84 -7.19 4.72
CA ILE A 6 -6.50 -8.08 3.62
C ILE A 6 -7.45 -9.27 3.69
N SER A 7 -8.07 -9.60 2.56
CA SER A 7 -9.05 -10.68 2.44
C SER A 7 -8.71 -11.57 1.24
N PRO A 8 -7.74 -12.49 1.36
CA PRO A 8 -7.70 -13.68 0.51
C PRO A 8 -8.94 -14.56 0.75
N THR A 9 -9.21 -15.48 -0.17
CA THR A 9 -10.38 -16.37 -0.14
C THR A 9 -10.54 -17.20 1.14
N ILE A 10 -9.45 -17.46 1.87
CA ILE A 10 -9.43 -18.40 3.01
C ILE A 10 -9.45 -17.68 4.39
N ARG A 11 -8.87 -16.48 4.51
CA ARG A 11 -8.72 -15.80 5.82
C ARG A 11 -8.67 -14.29 5.68
N LYS A 12 -9.27 -13.57 6.63
CA LYS A 12 -9.12 -12.12 6.76
C LYS A 12 -8.00 -11.76 7.72
N VAL A 13 -7.15 -10.82 7.33
CA VAL A 13 -6.08 -10.24 8.15
C VAL A 13 -6.42 -8.78 8.41
N TYR A 14 -6.44 -8.40 9.69
CA TYR A 14 -6.65 -7.03 10.13
C TYR A 14 -5.36 -6.50 10.76
N ALA A 15 -4.93 -5.33 10.32
CA ALA A 15 -3.75 -4.66 10.85
C ALA A 15 -3.97 -3.16 10.87
N ARG A 16 -3.11 -2.48 11.62
CA ARG A 16 -2.84 -1.06 11.39
C ARG A 16 -1.61 -0.92 10.53
N PHE A 17 -1.57 0.14 9.73
CA PHE A 17 -0.37 0.47 8.97
C PHE A 17 0.06 1.92 9.19
N PHE A 18 1.35 2.17 9.04
CA PHE A 18 1.91 3.50 8.90
C PHE A 18 2.76 3.52 7.64
N TRP A 19 2.46 4.50 6.79
CA TRP A 19 3.21 4.79 5.58
C TRP A 19 3.90 6.13 5.75
N GLN A 20 5.19 6.17 5.48
CA GLN A 20 5.97 7.40 5.42
C GLN A 20 6.84 7.36 4.18
N GLN A 21 6.74 8.37 3.33
CA GLN A 21 7.55 8.49 2.13
C GLN A 21 8.29 9.83 2.17
N THR A 22 9.61 9.77 2.01
CA THR A 22 10.51 10.94 2.12
C THR A 22 11.29 11.19 0.83
N GLY A 23 11.08 10.37 -0.19
CA GLY A 23 11.60 10.53 -1.54
C GLY A 23 10.86 9.60 -2.50
N GLN A 24 11.19 9.67 -3.79
CA GLN A 24 10.54 8.84 -4.82
C GLN A 24 10.63 7.34 -4.51
N ASP A 25 11.82 6.87 -4.15
CA ASP A 25 12.10 5.47 -3.81
C ASP A 25 12.50 5.28 -2.34
N ARG A 26 12.15 6.23 -1.47
CA ARG A 26 12.46 6.17 -0.03
C ARG A 26 11.18 6.20 0.79
N TYR A 27 10.85 5.05 1.39
CA TYR A 27 9.64 4.91 2.17
C TYR A 27 9.78 3.88 3.30
N ARG A 28 8.90 4.00 4.29
CA ARG A 28 8.74 3.10 5.42
C ARG A 28 7.30 2.64 5.49
N LEU A 29 7.12 1.32 5.55
CA LEU A 29 5.87 0.66 5.85
C LEU A 29 6.00 -0.05 7.19
N LEU A 30 5.18 0.33 8.17
CA LEU A 30 5.06 -0.36 9.45
C LEU A 30 3.68 -0.98 9.54
N LEU A 31 3.60 -2.28 9.80
CA LEU A 31 2.38 -3.02 10.08
C LEU A 31 2.35 -3.44 11.54
N THR A 32 1.24 -3.18 12.22
CA THR A 32 1.01 -3.65 13.59
C THR A 32 -0.30 -4.41 13.70
N ASN A 33 -0.36 -5.39 14.58
CA ASN A 33 -1.60 -6.08 14.90
C ASN A 33 -2.52 -5.19 15.78
N PRO A 34 -3.78 -5.60 16.01
CA PRO A 34 -4.71 -4.84 16.86
C PRO A 34 -4.26 -4.64 18.31
N LEU A 35 -3.33 -5.47 18.81
CA LEU A 35 -2.75 -5.35 20.16
C LEU A 35 -1.60 -4.33 20.21
N GLY A 36 -1.17 -3.81 19.07
CA GLY A 36 -0.11 -2.81 18.95
C GLY A 36 1.29 -3.39 18.72
N SER A 37 1.46 -4.70 18.67
CA SER A 37 2.76 -5.31 18.35
C SER A 37 3.08 -5.16 16.86
N THR A 38 4.34 -4.93 16.54
CA THR A 38 4.85 -4.92 15.16
C THR A 38 4.74 -6.31 14.55
N GLU A 39 4.04 -6.40 13.42
CA GLU A 39 4.02 -7.62 12.60
C GLU A 39 5.15 -7.59 11.56
N LEU A 40 5.41 -6.41 11.00
CA LEU A 40 6.40 -6.20 9.95
C LEU A 40 6.78 -4.72 9.90
N GLU A 41 8.07 -4.45 9.74
CA GLU A 41 8.58 -3.13 9.35
C GLU A 41 9.45 -3.25 8.11
N LEU A 42 9.12 -2.52 7.05
CA LEU A 42 9.88 -2.44 5.81
C LEU A 42 10.39 -1.01 5.61
N ASN A 43 11.70 -0.88 5.40
CA ASN A 43 12.38 0.36 5.06
C ASN A 43 13.01 0.20 3.68
N ALA A 44 12.50 0.93 2.70
CA ALA A 44 13.01 0.92 1.34
C ALA A 44 13.79 2.20 1.04
N GLN A 45 14.92 2.03 0.38
CA GLN A 45 15.72 3.09 -0.22
C GLN A 45 16.40 2.54 -1.48
N PRO A 46 16.91 3.41 -2.39
CA PRO A 46 17.58 2.94 -3.60
C PRO A 46 18.69 1.93 -3.31
N GLY A 47 18.60 0.75 -3.93
CA GLY A 47 19.58 -0.34 -3.79
C GLY A 47 19.62 -1.02 -2.42
N ASN A 48 18.68 -0.73 -1.51
CA ASN A 48 18.62 -1.40 -0.23
C ASN A 48 17.20 -1.39 0.35
N VAL A 49 16.61 -2.58 0.45
CA VAL A 49 15.38 -2.81 1.20
C VAL A 49 15.72 -3.61 2.45
N GLN A 50 15.23 -3.14 3.60
CA GLN A 50 15.34 -3.84 4.87
C GLN A 50 13.95 -4.18 5.39
N LEU A 51 13.76 -5.41 5.85
CA LEU A 51 12.55 -5.84 6.53
C LEU A 51 12.88 -6.46 7.88
N VAL A 52 12.08 -6.11 8.89
CA VAL A 52 12.11 -6.70 10.22
C VAL A 52 10.77 -7.36 10.50
N ASP A 53 10.77 -8.65 10.80
CA ASP A 53 9.55 -9.39 11.13
C ASP A 53 9.19 -9.30 12.63
N ASN A 54 8.07 -9.91 13.02
CA ASN A 54 7.61 -9.93 14.41
C ASN A 54 8.49 -10.72 15.39
N LYS A 55 9.51 -11.44 14.91
CA LYS A 55 10.54 -12.11 15.72
C LYS A 55 11.82 -11.28 15.82
N GLY A 56 11.86 -10.11 15.19
CA GLY A 56 13.05 -9.27 15.09
C GLY A 56 14.07 -9.76 14.08
N GLN A 57 13.73 -10.75 13.24
CA GLN A 57 14.64 -11.22 12.18
C GLN A 57 14.72 -10.16 11.10
N ARG A 58 15.93 -9.93 10.61
CA ARG A 58 16.24 -8.89 9.62
C ARG A 58 16.53 -9.54 8.29
N TYR A 59 15.92 -9.00 7.25
CA TYR A 59 16.08 -9.42 5.87
C TYR A 59 16.48 -8.22 5.02
N THR A 60 17.29 -8.49 4.00
CA THR A 60 17.76 -7.50 3.04
C THR A 60 17.56 -8.02 1.63
N ALA A 61 17.10 -7.16 0.72
CA ALA A 61 16.99 -7.44 -0.69
C ALA A 61 17.04 -6.13 -1.48
N ASP A 62 17.03 -6.26 -2.80
CA ASP A 62 17.00 -5.13 -3.72
C ASP A 62 15.56 -4.77 -4.14
N ASP A 63 14.62 -5.70 -3.94
CA ASP A 63 13.20 -5.54 -4.30
C ASP A 63 12.28 -5.76 -3.09
N ALA A 64 11.48 -4.74 -2.77
CA ALA A 64 10.57 -4.73 -1.63
C ALA A 64 9.30 -5.54 -1.87
N GLU A 65 8.84 -5.59 -3.12
CA GLU A 65 7.66 -6.32 -3.56
C GLU A 65 7.91 -7.83 -3.54
N GLU A 66 9.08 -8.27 -4.03
CA GLU A 66 9.49 -9.67 -3.94
C GLU A 66 9.64 -10.11 -2.48
N MET A 67 10.30 -9.28 -1.66
CA MET A 67 10.54 -9.58 -0.25
C MET A 67 9.25 -9.72 0.55
N ILE A 68 8.30 -8.77 0.40
CA ILE A 68 7.03 -8.82 1.13
C ILE A 68 6.20 -10.03 0.69
N GLY A 69 6.20 -10.35 -0.61
CA GLY A 69 5.51 -11.52 -1.14
C GLY A 69 6.02 -12.83 -0.52
N LYS A 70 7.34 -13.02 -0.48
CA LYS A 70 7.97 -14.22 0.09
C LYS A 70 7.70 -14.39 1.59
N LEU A 71 7.78 -13.30 2.36
CA LEU A 71 7.70 -13.37 3.82
C LEU A 71 6.27 -13.39 4.35
N THR A 72 5.35 -12.74 3.65
CA THR A 72 3.95 -12.64 4.10
C THR A 72 3.01 -13.61 3.38
N GLY A 73 3.45 -14.20 2.26
CA GLY A 73 2.58 -14.97 1.36
C GLY A 73 1.54 -14.09 0.64
N MET A 74 1.66 -12.77 0.74
CA MET A 74 0.74 -11.81 0.14
C MET A 74 1.49 -11.00 -0.92
N PRO A 75 1.43 -11.38 -2.21
CA PRO A 75 2.00 -10.56 -3.26
C PRO A 75 1.17 -9.28 -3.37
N ILE A 76 1.78 -8.16 -2.99
CA ILE A 76 1.20 -6.82 -3.08
C ILE A 76 2.09 -6.05 -4.05
N PRO A 77 1.53 -5.38 -5.08
CA PRO A 77 2.30 -4.63 -6.06
C PRO A 77 2.84 -3.34 -5.42
N LEU A 78 3.83 -3.47 -4.54
CA LEU A 78 4.31 -2.41 -3.67
C LEU A 78 4.91 -1.24 -4.47
N ASN A 79 5.53 -1.56 -5.60
CA ASN A 79 6.08 -0.57 -6.52
C ASN A 79 5.00 0.33 -7.14
N SER A 80 3.79 -0.21 -7.34
CA SER A 80 2.64 0.54 -7.84
C SER A 80 1.85 1.18 -6.68
N LEU A 81 1.68 0.46 -5.57
CA LEU A 81 0.94 0.91 -4.39
C LEU A 81 1.51 2.20 -3.80
N ARG A 82 2.84 2.39 -3.84
CA ARG A 82 3.49 3.64 -3.38
C ARG A 82 2.99 4.89 -4.12
N GLN A 83 2.59 4.75 -5.38
CA GLN A 83 2.02 5.84 -6.18
C GLN A 83 0.51 5.93 -5.92
N TRP A 84 -0.17 4.79 -5.93
CA TRP A 84 -1.62 4.73 -5.73
C TRP A 84 -2.05 5.28 -4.36
N ILE A 85 -1.27 5.06 -3.30
CA ILE A 85 -1.57 5.59 -1.96
C ILE A 85 -1.52 7.12 -1.93
N LEU A 86 -0.76 7.74 -2.84
CA LEU A 86 -0.65 9.20 -2.99
C LEU A 86 -1.71 9.77 -3.96
N GLY A 87 -2.55 8.92 -4.56
CA GLY A 87 -3.53 9.33 -5.57
C GLY A 87 -2.93 9.53 -6.96
N LEU A 88 -1.76 8.93 -7.22
CA LEU A 88 -1.09 8.98 -8.53
C LEU A 88 -1.30 7.65 -9.26
N PRO A 89 -1.50 7.64 -10.59
CA PRO A 89 -1.74 6.40 -11.34
C PRO A 89 -0.48 5.50 -11.43
N GLY A 90 0.71 6.06 -11.21
CA GLY A 90 1.98 5.37 -11.45
C GLY A 90 2.14 5.09 -12.95
N ASP A 91 2.53 3.86 -13.29
CA ASP A 91 2.69 3.42 -14.69
C ASP A 91 1.36 2.99 -15.34
N ALA A 92 0.24 3.06 -14.62
CA ALA A 92 -1.06 2.69 -15.17
C ALA A 92 -1.54 3.71 -16.19
N THR A 93 -1.90 3.24 -17.39
CA THR A 93 -2.47 4.06 -18.46
C THR A 93 -3.99 3.97 -18.54
N ASP A 94 -4.60 2.99 -17.87
CA ASP A 94 -6.05 2.81 -17.77
C ASP A 94 -6.51 3.25 -16.38
N TYR A 95 -7.01 4.49 -16.30
CA TYR A 95 -7.52 5.06 -15.08
C TYR A 95 -8.62 6.10 -15.38
N THR A 96 -9.44 6.37 -14.37
CA THR A 96 -10.47 7.41 -14.43
C THR A 96 -10.29 8.42 -13.30
N LEU A 97 -10.80 9.62 -13.52
CA LEU A 97 -10.82 10.69 -12.53
C LEU A 97 -12.26 10.94 -12.07
N ASP A 98 -12.42 11.45 -10.85
CA ASP A 98 -13.69 12.00 -10.37
C ASP A 98 -13.89 13.45 -10.87
N ASP A 99 -15.06 14.03 -10.54
CA ASP A 99 -15.42 15.41 -10.93
C ASP A 99 -14.51 16.49 -10.32
N GLN A 100 -13.62 16.13 -9.40
CA GLN A 100 -12.60 17.00 -8.81
C GLN A 100 -11.20 16.73 -9.38
N TYR A 101 -11.10 15.99 -10.49
CA TYR A 101 -9.85 15.62 -11.16
C TYR A 101 -8.91 14.78 -10.28
N ARG A 102 -9.46 14.00 -9.36
CA ARG A 102 -8.68 13.06 -8.52
C ARG A 102 -8.91 11.64 -9.01
N LEU A 103 -7.93 10.77 -8.79
CA LEU A 103 -7.99 9.37 -9.21
C LEU A 103 -9.20 8.66 -8.59
N SER A 104 -10.07 8.06 -9.40
CA SER A 104 -11.27 7.36 -8.92
C SER A 104 -11.19 5.84 -9.14
N GLU A 105 -10.60 5.43 -10.27
CA GLU A 105 -10.30 4.03 -10.58
C GLU A 105 -8.96 3.89 -11.30
N VAL A 106 -8.24 2.79 -11.05
CA VAL A 106 -7.07 2.36 -11.84
C VAL A 106 -7.25 0.89 -12.19
N ASN A 107 -7.02 0.55 -13.46
CA ASN A 107 -6.88 -0.82 -13.92
C ASN A 107 -5.43 -1.04 -14.36
N TYR A 108 -4.76 -2.03 -13.77
CA TYR A 108 -3.34 -2.25 -13.96
C TYR A 108 -3.00 -3.73 -14.07
N ARG A 109 -2.21 -4.09 -15.08
CA ARG A 109 -1.79 -5.47 -15.31
C ARG A 109 -0.31 -5.64 -14.99
N GLN A 110 -0.01 -6.55 -14.07
CA GLN A 110 1.36 -6.86 -13.65
C GLN A 110 1.46 -8.36 -13.32
N ASP A 111 2.53 -9.02 -13.78
CA ASP A 111 2.83 -10.42 -13.46
C ASP A 111 1.65 -11.40 -13.67
N GLY A 112 0.89 -11.18 -14.75
CA GLY A 112 -0.29 -11.99 -15.09
C GLY A 112 -1.53 -11.71 -14.23
N LYS A 113 -1.46 -10.80 -13.27
CA LYS A 113 -2.59 -10.33 -12.45
C LYS A 113 -3.18 -9.04 -13.02
N ASN A 114 -4.50 -8.90 -12.91
CA ASN A 114 -5.23 -7.68 -13.27
C ASN A 114 -5.72 -7.01 -11.98
N TRP A 115 -5.02 -5.97 -11.56
CA TRP A 115 -5.37 -5.16 -10.41
C TRP A 115 -6.40 -4.11 -10.79
N LYS A 116 -7.47 -4.02 -9.99
CA LYS A 116 -8.41 -2.91 -9.96
C LYS A 116 -8.26 -2.17 -8.64
N VAL A 117 -8.00 -0.87 -8.71
CA VAL A 117 -7.94 0.04 -7.57
C VAL A 117 -9.14 0.97 -7.63
N VAL A 118 -9.90 1.09 -6.54
CA VAL A 118 -11.06 1.98 -6.44
C VAL A 118 -10.87 2.92 -5.26
N TYR A 119 -11.05 4.21 -5.51
CA TYR A 119 -10.97 5.26 -4.49
C TYR A 119 -12.40 5.65 -4.07
N SER A 120 -12.71 5.53 -2.79
CA SER A 120 -14.07 5.80 -2.26
C SER A 120 -14.13 7.04 -1.35
N GLY A 121 -13.01 7.74 -1.18
CA GLY A 121 -13.00 9.03 -0.51
C GLY A 121 -11.61 9.64 -0.45
N TYR A 122 -11.59 10.96 -0.26
CA TYR A 122 -10.39 11.79 -0.14
C TYR A 122 -10.47 12.63 1.14
N ASP A 123 -9.32 12.88 1.76
CA ASP A 123 -9.14 13.83 2.85
C ASP A 123 -8.88 15.22 2.25
N SER A 124 -9.85 16.10 2.37
CA SER A 124 -9.78 17.49 1.91
C SER A 124 -9.15 18.43 2.94
N LYS A 125 -8.71 17.94 4.11
CA LYS A 125 -8.00 18.76 5.11
C LYS A 125 -6.54 19.01 4.73
N THR A 126 -5.99 18.23 3.82
CA THR A 126 -4.69 18.48 3.22
C THR A 126 -4.83 19.21 1.89
N GLN A 127 -3.78 19.93 1.51
CA GLN A 127 -3.62 20.50 0.17
C GLN A 127 -2.32 19.95 -0.44
N PRO A 128 -2.38 19.16 -1.52
CA PRO A 128 -3.58 18.66 -2.21
C PRO A 128 -4.41 17.68 -1.35
N ALA A 129 -5.64 17.41 -1.78
CA ALA A 129 -6.49 16.38 -1.14
C ALA A 129 -5.89 14.99 -1.37
N MET A 130 -5.78 14.19 -0.31
CA MET A 130 -5.12 12.88 -0.35
C MET A 130 -6.13 11.73 -0.25
N PRO A 131 -5.89 10.54 -0.81
CA PRO A 131 -6.81 9.40 -0.67
C PRO A 131 -7.13 9.09 0.79
N ALA A 132 -8.40 8.94 1.15
CA ALA A 132 -8.83 8.57 2.51
C ALA A 132 -9.29 7.11 2.60
N ASN A 133 -9.88 6.57 1.53
CA ASN A 133 -10.30 5.17 1.44
C ASN A 133 -10.02 4.63 0.04
N MET A 134 -9.34 3.49 -0.03
CA MET A 134 -9.09 2.79 -1.29
C MET A 134 -9.16 1.28 -1.13
N GLU A 135 -9.57 0.61 -2.20
CA GLU A 135 -9.62 -0.85 -2.31
C GLU A 135 -8.81 -1.28 -3.53
N LEU A 136 -7.90 -2.25 -3.35
CA LEU A 136 -7.17 -2.92 -4.41
C LEU A 136 -7.63 -4.37 -4.48
N SER A 137 -7.85 -4.89 -5.69
CA SER A 137 -8.20 -6.31 -5.87
C SER A 137 -7.70 -6.87 -7.19
N ASP A 138 -7.36 -8.15 -7.21
CA ASP A 138 -6.99 -8.89 -8.44
C ASP A 138 -7.98 -10.02 -8.77
N GLY A 139 -9.14 -10.03 -8.11
CA GLY A 139 -10.14 -11.10 -8.13
C GLY A 139 -9.91 -12.22 -7.10
N SER A 140 -8.66 -12.54 -6.78
CA SER A 140 -8.29 -13.58 -5.79
C SER A 140 -8.03 -13.03 -4.39
N GLN A 141 -7.51 -11.80 -4.31
CA GLN A 141 -7.25 -11.08 -3.08
C GLN A 141 -7.84 -9.68 -3.14
N ARG A 142 -8.19 -9.17 -1.96
CA ARG A 142 -8.68 -7.81 -1.76
C ARG A 142 -7.94 -7.15 -0.61
N ILE A 143 -7.52 -5.90 -0.81
CA ILE A 143 -6.82 -5.07 0.16
C ILE A 143 -7.61 -3.78 0.32
N LYS A 144 -8.09 -3.51 1.54
CA LYS A 144 -8.77 -2.25 1.89
C LYS A 144 -7.86 -1.42 2.77
N LEU A 145 -7.65 -0.18 2.37
CA LEU A 145 -6.88 0.82 3.10
C LEU A 145 -7.82 1.95 3.51
N LYS A 146 -7.80 2.28 4.80
CA LYS A 146 -8.50 3.44 5.36
C LYS A 146 -7.51 4.31 6.13
N MET A 147 -7.20 5.46 5.57
CA MET A 147 -6.26 6.43 6.12
C MET A 147 -6.96 7.24 7.21
N ASP A 148 -6.41 7.26 8.42
CA ASP A 148 -6.98 8.05 9.53
C ASP A 148 -6.65 9.55 9.40
N ASN A 149 -5.46 9.86 8.86
CA ASN A 149 -4.99 11.22 8.58
C ASN A 149 -3.84 11.20 7.58
N TRP A 150 -3.51 12.39 7.08
CA TRP A 150 -2.32 12.68 6.29
C TRP A 150 -1.49 13.81 6.89
N ILE A 151 -0.18 13.72 6.70
CA ILE A 151 0.75 14.83 6.90
C ILE A 151 1.54 14.93 5.61
N VAL A 152 1.37 16.04 4.89
CA VAL A 152 2.07 16.35 3.64
C VAL A 152 2.91 17.61 3.91
N LYS A 153 4.11 17.67 3.34
CA LYS A 153 5.07 18.78 3.51
C LYS A 153 5.61 19.21 2.17
#